data_AF-A0AAV2Z3Q5-F1
#
_entry.id   AF-A0AAV2Z3Q5-F1
#
_cell.length_a   1.000
_cell.length_b   1.000
_cell.length_c   1.000
_cell.angle_alpha   90.00
_cell.angle_beta   90.00
_cell.angle_gamma   90.00
#
_symmetry.space_group_name_H-M   'P 1'
#
loop_
_entity.id
_entity.type
_entity.pdbx_description
1 polymer ?
#
loop_
_entity_poly.entity_id
_entity_poly.type
_entity_poly.pdbx_seq_one_letter_code
_entity_poly.pdbx_strand_id
1 'polypeptide(L)'
;MPVNRDAPAGIPSRPTHGEDRAAKKKAGMNVERFIAREEELHQARQYTKFNVSNSIRSEWEEKQNLRAGSGARLQKQKQLQEELELMNKEVQIVCHERIKAYYEKCYDEWEEELRARGLALVRDRE
;
A
#
# COMPACT_ATOMS: atom_id res chain seq x y z
N MET A 1 19.60 -15.02 43.23
CA MET A 1 20.30 -14.74 41.96
C MET A 1 21.29 -13.60 42.21
N PRO A 2 22.61 -13.80 42.13
CA PRO A 2 23.56 -12.70 42.27
C PRO A 2 23.50 -11.84 41.01
N VAL A 3 23.25 -10.55 41.18
CA VAL A 3 23.15 -9.57 40.08
C VAL A 3 24.43 -8.75 40.09
N ASN A 4 25.28 -8.93 39.09
CA ASN A 4 26.47 -8.09 38.89
C ASN A 4 26.02 -6.70 38.45
N ARG A 5 26.27 -5.69 39.29
CA ARG A 5 25.80 -4.29 39.10
C ARG A 5 26.71 -3.44 38.21
N ASP A 6 27.88 -3.95 37.84
CA ASP A 6 28.89 -3.20 37.08
C ASP A 6 28.87 -3.48 35.57
N ALA A 7 27.95 -4.31 35.08
CA ALA A 7 27.81 -4.60 33.65
C ALA A 7 26.76 -3.67 33.00
N PRO A 8 27.03 -3.08 31.83
CA PRO A 8 26.02 -2.33 31.09
C PRO A 8 24.83 -3.23 30.74
N ALA A 9 23.62 -2.72 30.94
CA ALA A 9 22.38 -3.48 30.81
C ALA A 9 22.23 -4.07 29.39
N GLY A 10 22.12 -5.39 29.29
CA GLY A 10 21.69 -6.06 28.04
C GLY A 10 22.37 -7.37 27.66
N ILE A 11 23.39 -7.84 28.38
CA ILE A 11 24.10 -9.08 28.00
C ILE A 11 23.71 -10.24 28.94
N PRO A 12 23.13 -11.35 28.44
CA PRO A 12 22.77 -12.49 29.28
C PRO A 12 24.02 -13.24 29.73
N SER A 13 24.22 -13.33 31.06
CA SER A 13 25.29 -14.08 31.69
C SER A 13 24.93 -15.56 31.82
N ARG A 14 25.57 -16.41 31.00
CA ARG A 14 25.48 -17.87 31.12
C ARG A 14 26.52 -18.37 32.14
N PRO A 15 26.18 -19.29 33.07
CA PRO A 15 27.14 -19.77 34.05
C PRO A 15 28.13 -20.73 33.39
N THR A 16 29.43 -20.46 33.52
CA THR A 16 30.51 -21.33 33.07
C THR A 16 30.89 -22.28 34.21
N HIS A 17 30.37 -23.50 34.18
CA HIS A 17 30.96 -24.64 34.89
C HIS A 17 31.91 -25.38 33.93
N GLY A 18 33.12 -25.67 34.40
CA GLY A 18 34.09 -26.54 33.71
C GLY A 18 35.46 -25.89 33.59
N GLU A 19 36.28 -26.06 34.63
CA GLU A 19 37.73 -25.92 34.55
C GLU A 19 38.29 -26.96 33.58
N ASP A 20 39.10 -26.49 32.62
CA ASP A 20 40.21 -27.17 31.94
C ASP A 20 40.40 -26.56 30.56
N ARG A 21 41.06 -25.40 30.52
CA ARG A 21 41.66 -24.90 29.29
C ARG A 21 43.04 -24.39 29.61
N ALA A 22 44.03 -25.21 29.23
CA ALA A 22 45.44 -24.89 29.07
C ALA A 22 45.71 -23.39 29.20
N ALA A 23 46.45 -22.99 30.24
CA ALA A 23 46.90 -21.63 30.44
C ALA A 23 47.65 -21.15 29.19
N LYS A 24 46.91 -20.56 28.25
CA LYS A 24 47.47 -19.89 27.08
C LYS A 24 48.36 -18.82 27.65
N LYS A 25 49.68 -18.95 27.43
CA LYS A 25 50.65 -17.92 27.77
C LYS A 25 50.06 -16.59 27.32
N LYS A 26 49.86 -15.63 28.24
CA LYS A 26 49.31 -14.31 27.91
C LYS A 26 50.10 -13.79 26.73
N ALA A 27 49.41 -13.56 25.61
CA ALA A 27 50.09 -13.06 24.43
C ALA A 27 50.72 -11.71 24.83
N GLY A 28 51.89 -11.38 24.30
CA GLY A 28 52.52 -10.08 24.64
C GLY A 28 51.51 -8.95 24.42
N MET A 29 51.53 -7.91 25.25
CA MET A 29 50.55 -6.81 25.25
C MET A 29 50.20 -6.25 23.86
N ASN A 30 51.14 -6.30 22.92
CA ASN A 30 50.94 -5.89 21.52
C ASN A 30 50.05 -6.86 20.72
N VAL A 31 50.14 -8.17 20.96
CA VAL A 31 49.30 -9.19 20.33
C VAL A 31 47.87 -9.10 20.87
N GLU A 32 47.70 -8.85 22.18
CA GLU A 32 46.36 -8.64 22.76
C GLU A 32 45.70 -7.37 22.21
N ARG A 33 46.45 -6.26 22.10
CA ARG A 33 45.97 -5.04 21.45
C ARG A 33 45.63 -5.23 19.97
N PHE A 34 46.42 -6.03 19.26
CA PHE A 34 46.15 -6.35 17.86
C PHE A 34 44.87 -7.17 17.70
N ILE A 35 44.68 -8.21 18.53
CA ILE A 35 43.47 -9.04 18.52
C ILE A 35 42.24 -8.19 18.86
N ALA A 36 42.30 -7.36 19.90
CA ALA A 36 41.18 -6.49 20.27
C ALA A 36 40.80 -5.54 19.12
N ARG A 37 41.79 -4.94 18.45
CA ARG A 37 41.55 -4.08 17.29
C ARG A 37 40.94 -4.82 16.10
N GLU A 38 41.40 -6.05 15.82
CA GLU A 38 40.82 -6.88 14.76
C GLU A 38 39.39 -7.31 15.09
N GLU A 39 39.10 -7.63 16.35
CA GLU A 39 37.75 -7.94 16.82
C GLU A 39 36.81 -6.73 16.69
N GLU A 40 37.25 -5.53 17.07
CA GLU A 40 36.51 -4.28 16.86
C GLU A 40 36.24 -4.02 15.37
N LEU A 41 37.24 -4.18 14.51
CA LEU A 41 37.08 -4.03 13.05
C LEU A 41 36.11 -5.06 12.48
N HIS A 42 36.16 -6.30 12.96
CA HIS A 42 35.25 -7.35 12.55
C HIS A 42 33.81 -7.02 12.95
N GLN A 43 33.58 -6.57 14.19
CA GLN A 43 32.28 -6.13 14.67
C GLN A 43 31.74 -4.94 13.86
N ALA A 44 32.58 -3.94 13.57
CA ALA A 44 32.20 -2.79 12.75
C ALA A 44 31.79 -3.20 11.32
N ARG A 45 32.51 -4.15 10.72
CA ARG A 45 32.17 -4.71 9.40
C ARG A 45 30.85 -5.49 9.42
N GLN A 46 30.58 -6.23 10.49
CA GLN A 46 29.31 -6.93 10.63
C GLN A 46 28.14 -5.94 10.82
N TYR A 47 28.33 -4.93 11.66
CA TYR A 47 27.34 -3.89 11.91
C TYR A 47 26.97 -3.11 10.63
N THR A 48 27.98 -2.70 9.85
CA THR A 48 27.76 -2.03 8.57
C THR A 48 27.00 -2.91 7.58
N LYS A 49 27.39 -4.19 7.43
CA LYS A 49 26.65 -5.15 6.57
C LYS A 49 25.19 -5.29 6.99
N PHE A 50 24.93 -5.43 8.29
CA PHE A 50 23.58 -5.55 8.82
C PHE A 50 22.75 -4.30 8.54
N ASN A 51 23.31 -3.12 8.80
CA ASN A 51 22.63 -1.85 8.54
C ASN A 51 22.34 -1.63 7.06
N VAL A 52 23.28 -1.95 6.17
CA VAL A 52 23.06 -1.84 4.72
C VAL A 52 21.90 -2.76 4.31
N SER A 53 21.90 -4.01 4.77
CA SER A 53 20.80 -4.94 4.47
C SER A 53 19.45 -4.43 4.99
N ASN A 54 19.42 -3.88 6.21
CA ASN A 54 18.20 -3.32 6.78
C ASN A 54 17.73 -2.08 6.02
N SER A 55 18.64 -1.20 5.60
CA SER A 55 18.29 0.02 4.84
C SER A 55 17.65 -0.33 3.49
N ILE A 56 18.23 -1.28 2.76
CA ILE A 56 17.68 -1.75 1.48
C ILE A 56 16.29 -2.38 1.70
N ARG A 57 16.12 -3.15 2.78
CA ARG A 57 14.84 -3.75 3.11
C ARG A 57 13.79 -2.70 3.45
N SER A 58 14.12 -1.69 4.26
CA SER A 58 13.19 -0.62 4.60
C SER A 58 12.78 0.19 3.38
N GLU A 59 13.71 0.51 2.48
CA GLU A 59 13.41 1.21 1.23
C GLU A 59 12.47 0.39 0.33
N TRP A 60 12.70 -0.92 0.25
CA TRP A 60 11.84 -1.81 -0.52
C TRP A 60 10.44 -1.90 0.09
N GLU A 61 10.33 -2.07 1.41
CA GLU A 61 9.05 -2.13 2.12
C GLU A 61 8.27 -0.82 1.99
N GLU A 62 8.94 0.34 2.08
CA GLU A 62 8.31 1.64 1.84
C GLU A 62 7.80 1.78 0.40
N LYS A 63 8.61 1.39 -0.59
CA LYS A 63 8.21 1.40 -2.00
C LYS A 63 7.04 0.46 -2.27
N GLN A 64 7.00 -0.71 -1.62
CA GLN A 64 5.86 -1.63 -1.70
C GLN A 64 4.64 -1.06 -1.00
N ASN A 65 4.78 -0.45 0.18
CA ASN A 65 3.66 0.17 0.90
C ASN A 65 3.06 1.35 0.15
N LEU A 66 3.88 2.16 -0.51
CA LEU A 66 3.40 3.22 -1.40
C LEU A 66 2.62 2.63 -2.58
N ARG A 67 3.08 1.51 -3.17
CA ARG A 67 2.39 0.85 -4.27
C ARG A 67 1.14 0.07 -3.84
N ALA A 68 1.17 -0.62 -2.71
CA ALA A 68 0.09 -1.46 -2.19
C ALA A 68 -0.97 -0.63 -1.44
N GLY A 69 -0.54 0.36 -0.65
CA GLY A 69 -1.41 1.34 -0.02
C GLY A 69 -2.07 2.28 -1.03
N SER A 70 -1.38 2.60 -2.14
CA SER A 70 -1.99 3.21 -3.32
C SER A 70 -2.91 2.22 -4.04
N GLY A 71 -2.53 0.95 -4.17
CA GLY A 71 -3.30 -0.08 -4.87
C GLY A 71 -4.70 -0.31 -4.28
N ALA A 72 -4.82 -0.48 -2.97
CA ALA A 72 -6.13 -0.66 -2.32
C ALA A 72 -7.01 0.60 -2.42
N ARG A 73 -6.42 1.80 -2.31
CA ARG A 73 -7.13 3.07 -2.52
C ARG A 73 -7.54 3.26 -3.98
N LEU A 74 -6.67 2.91 -4.92
CA LEU A 74 -6.90 2.98 -6.35
C LEU A 74 -7.99 2.01 -6.79
N GLN A 75 -8.00 0.79 -6.26
CA GLN A 75 -9.08 -0.17 -6.52
C GLN A 75 -10.41 0.34 -5.99
N LYS A 76 -10.46 0.86 -4.76
CA LYS A 76 -11.67 1.50 -4.22
C LYS A 76 -12.10 2.71 -5.06
N GLN A 77 -11.15 3.54 -5.50
CA GLN A 77 -11.45 4.69 -6.34
C GLN A 77 -11.98 4.27 -7.71
N LYS A 78 -11.45 3.20 -8.32
CA LYS A 78 -11.97 2.62 -9.55
C LYS A 78 -13.39 2.11 -9.38
N GLN A 79 -13.67 1.37 -8.32
CA GLN A 79 -15.01 0.88 -8.00
C GLN A 79 -16.00 2.04 -7.86
N LEU A 80 -15.63 3.08 -7.10
CA LEU A 80 -16.46 4.29 -6.96
C LEU A 80 -16.68 5.01 -8.29
N GLN A 81 -15.66 5.04 -9.15
CA GLN A 81 -15.78 5.65 -10.46
C GLN A 81 -16.72 4.85 -11.38
N GLU A 82 -16.63 3.52 -11.37
CA GLU A 82 -17.52 2.63 -12.11
C GLU A 82 -18.97 2.77 -11.63
N GLU A 83 -19.20 2.85 -10.31
CA GLU A 83 -20.52 3.09 -9.72
C GLU A 83 -21.11 4.44 -10.15
N LEU A 84 -20.29 5.50 -10.14
CA LEU A 84 -20.70 6.84 -10.60
C LEU A 84 -21.04 6.84 -12.09
N GLU A 85 -20.27 6.16 -12.92
CA GLU A 85 -20.54 6.02 -14.35
C GLU A 85 -21.84 5.26 -14.62
N LEU A 86 -22.14 4.22 -13.84
CA LEU A 86 -23.39 3.48 -13.93
C LEU A 86 -24.58 4.37 -13.56
N MET A 87 -24.51 5.07 -12.42
CA MET A 87 -25.56 6.00 -12.01
C MET A 87 -25.81 7.10 -13.04
N ASN A 88 -24.76 7.65 -13.65
CA ASN A 88 -24.91 8.66 -14.70
C ASN A 88 -25.65 8.11 -15.93
N LYS A 89 -25.39 6.86 -16.32
CA LYS A 89 -26.11 6.21 -17.42
C LYS A 89 -27.59 6.00 -17.08
N GLU A 90 -27.89 5.54 -15.86
CA GLU A 90 -29.27 5.38 -15.39
C GLU A 90 -30.03 6.70 -15.43
N VAL A 91 -29.42 7.79 -14.95
CA VAL A 91 -30.01 9.13 -15.01
C VAL A 91 -30.26 9.57 -16.45
N GLN A 92 -29.32 9.33 -17.37
CA GLN A 92 -29.50 9.65 -18.79
C GLN A 92 -30.68 8.89 -19.41
N ILE A 93 -30.83 7.60 -19.10
CA ILE A 93 -31.97 6.79 -19.56
C ILE A 93 -33.28 7.37 -19.05
N VAL A 94 -33.38 7.64 -17.74
CA VAL A 94 -34.59 8.21 -17.14
C VAL A 94 -34.93 9.59 -17.71
N CYS A 95 -33.92 10.44 -17.93
CA CYS A 95 -34.10 11.74 -18.57
C CYS A 95 -34.60 11.59 -20.00
N HIS A 96 -34.03 10.66 -20.78
CA HIS A 96 -34.45 10.41 -22.15
C HIS A 96 -35.89 9.90 -22.21
N GLU A 97 -36.26 8.94 -21.36
CA GLU A 97 -37.62 8.43 -21.27
C GLU A 97 -38.63 9.52 -20.89
N ARG A 98 -38.28 10.39 -19.94
CA ARG A 98 -39.13 11.53 -19.56
C ARG A 98 -39.32 12.51 -20.69
N ILE A 99 -38.25 12.85 -21.41
CA ILE A 99 -38.31 13.77 -22.56
C ILE A 99 -39.16 13.14 -23.67
N LYS A 100 -38.96 11.85 -23.96
CA LYS A 100 -39.74 11.11 -24.94
C LYS A 100 -41.23 11.13 -24.59
N ALA A 101 -41.59 10.78 -23.36
CA ALA A 101 -42.97 10.79 -22.88
C ALA A 101 -43.60 12.19 -22.90
N TYR A 102 -42.82 13.24 -22.66
CA TYR A 102 -43.28 14.62 -22.79
C TYR A 102 -43.62 14.95 -24.25
N TYR A 103 -42.72 14.66 -25.19
CA TYR A 103 -42.96 14.95 -26.60
C TYR A 103 -44.05 14.06 -27.22
N GLU A 104 -44.17 12.79 -26.80
CA GLU A 104 -45.29 11.92 -27.21
C GLU A 104 -46.64 12.56 -26.85
N LYS A 105 -46.78 13.07 -25.63
CA LYS A 105 -47.99 13.82 -25.23
C LYS A 105 -48.23 15.06 -26.08
N CYS A 106 -47.18 15.85 -26.35
CA CYS A 106 -47.30 17.02 -27.21
C CYS A 106 -47.72 16.63 -28.64
N TYR A 107 -47.20 15.52 -29.17
CA TYR A 107 -47.60 15.02 -30.48
C TYR A 107 -49.06 14.60 -30.51
N ASP A 108 -49.55 13.91 -29.47
CA ASP A 108 -50.95 13.53 -29.36
C ASP A 108 -51.86 14.77 -29.34
N GLU A 109 -51.52 15.77 -28.51
CA GLU A 109 -52.23 17.05 -28.43
C GLU A 109 -52.27 17.78 -29.79
N TRP A 110 -51.13 17.88 -30.47
CA TRP A 110 -51.06 18.52 -31.79
C TRP A 110 -51.82 17.75 -32.86
N GLU A 111 -51.83 16.42 -32.79
CA GLU A 111 -52.56 15.61 -33.75
C GLU A 111 -54.08 15.75 -33.58
N GLU A 112 -54.56 15.86 -32.34
CA GLU A 112 -55.97 16.19 -32.07
C GLU A 112 -56.36 17.56 -32.63
N GLU A 113 -55.54 18.60 -32.40
CA GLU A 113 -55.77 19.95 -32.91
C GLU A 113 -55.75 20.03 -34.44
N LEU A 114 -54.81 19.34 -35.08
CA LEU A 114 -54.72 19.28 -36.54
C LEU A 114 -55.90 18.51 -37.13
N ARG A 115 -56.30 17.40 -36.52
CA ARG A 115 -57.45 16.60 -36.96
C ARG A 115 -58.74 17.41 -36.87
N ALA A 116 -58.91 18.25 -35.85
CA ALA A 116 -60.02 19.18 -35.74
C ALA A 116 -60.06 20.20 -36.91
N ARG A 117 -58.91 20.48 -37.54
CA ARG A 117 -58.79 21.34 -38.73
C ARG A 117 -58.78 20.56 -40.05
N GLY A 118 -58.97 19.23 -40.01
CA GLY A 118 -58.91 18.35 -41.18
C GLY A 118 -57.49 18.09 -41.72
N LEU A 119 -56.46 18.37 -40.92
CA LEU A 119 -55.04 18.14 -41.21
C LEU A 119 -54.50 16.96 -40.38
N ALA A 120 -53.32 16.46 -40.71
CA ALA A 120 -52.64 15.40 -39.97
C ALA A 120 -51.11 15.60 -39.98
N LEU A 121 -50.42 15.09 -38.95
CA LEU A 121 -48.96 15.04 -38.91
C LEU A 121 -48.42 14.05 -39.95
N VAL A 122 -47.35 14.44 -40.63
CA VAL A 122 -46.61 13.54 -41.53
C VAL A 122 -45.83 12.56 -40.68
N ARG A 123 -46.10 11.27 -40.85
CA ARG A 123 -45.35 10.18 -40.22
C ARG A 123 -44.44 9.54 -41.25
N ASP A 124 -43.21 9.24 -40.85
CA ASP A 124 -42.31 8.45 -41.67
C ASP A 124 -42.93 7.07 -41.93
N ARG A 125 -42.92 6.63 -43.18
CA ARG A 125 -43.34 5.28 -43.57
C ARG A 125 -42.09 4.41 -43.58
N GLU A 126 -42.09 3.36 -42.76
CA GLU A 126 -41.14 2.24 -42.90
C GLU A 126 -41.39 1.47 -44.21
#